data_AF-A0A0B8NKA3-F1
#
_entry.id   AF-A0A0B8NKA3-F1
#
_cell.length_a   1.000
_cell.length_b   1.000
_cell.length_c   1.000
_cell.angle_alpha   90.00
_cell.angle_beta   90.00
_cell.angle_gamma   90.00
#
_symmetry.space_group_name_H-M   'P 1'
#
loop_
_entity.id
_entity.type
_entity.pdbx_description
1 polymer ?
#
loop_
_entity_poly.entity_id
_entity_poly.type
_entity_poly.pdbx_seq_one_letter_code
_entity_poly.pdbx_strand_id
1 'polypeptide(L)'
;MAFIEKNHDLNLPDWGPYSKKYAGVAHIANPERGLRFDVSILPGHYRRQMLVPNEKWASAHHAWEASPYLEYYSYRYEIEWKDKLYCDVSVSEAGDNARLIRAEYVNNTDEMQNLMLHLAANLNFPALPGQPDVELNMAKVSLPKGAVWLDAIEYSDLTFAKPEMKDINTEDGRLRGEVRVHGVVGGSAVGGGFGAHEGDIATYKFTLDSAISEATLVVRYAAKGTASRFNLSGDASAAIELPDTKGKFTLVSVPLGALDAGDNTLTLCATGEGALTLDGLVVCDSQASSEVVFEDEVRHHKPSIEQVADNAVILKYEDSDYYYALAWRHENSWVREVFSNELDSTLRLYVPNNYASVLVPYNYEALPMKRRKS
;
A
#
# COMPACT_ATOMS: atom_id res chain seq x y z
N MET A 1 -18.94 -20.69 18.07
CA MET A 1 -17.59 -21.29 18.06
C MET A 1 -16.64 -20.14 18.32
N ALA A 2 -15.81 -20.22 19.37
CA ALA A 2 -14.79 -19.18 19.60
C ALA A 2 -13.77 -19.26 18.46
N PHE A 3 -13.50 -18.13 17.81
CA PHE A 3 -12.45 -18.02 16.81
C PHE A 3 -11.12 -18.31 17.50
N ILE A 4 -10.43 -19.36 17.05
CA ILE A 4 -9.04 -19.58 17.43
C ILE A 4 -8.23 -18.82 16.41
N GLU A 5 -7.58 -17.75 16.84
CA GLU A 5 -6.60 -17.02 16.05
C GLU A 5 -5.44 -17.99 15.73
N LYS A 6 -5.49 -18.58 14.55
CA LYS A 6 -4.35 -19.28 13.98
C LYS A 6 -3.59 -18.25 13.16
N ASN A 7 -2.47 -17.79 13.69
CA ASN A 7 -1.54 -17.01 12.89
C ASN A 7 -0.98 -17.93 11.78
N HIS A 8 -1.40 -17.65 10.55
CA HIS A 8 -0.96 -18.32 9.34
C HIS A 8 -0.03 -17.44 8.51
N ASP A 9 0.45 -16.33 9.11
CA ASP A 9 1.31 -15.37 8.43
C ASP A 9 2.67 -16.00 8.17
N LEU A 10 3.20 -15.69 6.98
CA LEU A 10 4.52 -16.11 6.59
C LEU A 10 5.54 -15.19 7.27
N ASN A 11 6.48 -15.76 8.02
CA ASN A 11 7.63 -15.03 8.56
C ASN A 11 8.69 -14.83 7.48
N LEU A 12 8.39 -14.00 6.48
CA LEU A 12 9.32 -13.61 5.42
C LEU A 12 9.96 -12.25 5.74
N PRO A 13 11.18 -11.98 5.25
CA PRO A 13 11.82 -10.68 5.43
C PRO A 13 11.09 -9.57 4.66
N ASP A 14 11.24 -8.31 5.09
CA ASP A 14 10.68 -7.14 4.40
C ASP A 14 11.25 -6.96 2.99
N TRP A 15 12.42 -7.54 2.71
CA TRP A 15 13.04 -7.56 1.40
C TRP A 15 12.76 -8.86 0.65
N GLY A 16 12.29 -8.76 -0.59
CA GLY A 16 12.01 -9.93 -1.41
C GLY A 16 11.42 -9.60 -2.78
N PRO A 17 11.00 -10.61 -3.56
CA PRO A 17 10.38 -10.42 -4.87
C PRO A 17 8.89 -10.05 -4.76
N TYR A 18 8.56 -8.99 -4.01
CA TYR A 18 7.17 -8.61 -3.70
C TYR A 18 6.51 -7.66 -4.70
N SER A 19 7.22 -7.31 -5.78
CA SER A 19 6.68 -6.47 -6.84
C SER A 19 5.48 -7.13 -7.51
N LYS A 20 4.44 -6.34 -7.77
CA LYS A 20 3.21 -6.80 -8.48
C LYS A 20 3.16 -6.34 -9.94
N LYS A 21 4.23 -5.71 -10.43
CA LYS A 21 4.26 -5.13 -11.78
C LYS A 21 5.51 -5.47 -12.55
N TYR A 22 6.68 -5.19 -11.98
CA TYR A 22 7.97 -5.42 -12.63
C TYR A 22 8.90 -6.21 -11.73
N ALA A 23 9.35 -7.38 -12.18
CA ALA A 23 10.20 -8.28 -11.42
C ALA A 23 11.50 -7.59 -10.98
N GLY A 24 11.97 -7.99 -9.79
CA GLY A 24 13.19 -7.45 -9.21
C GLY A 24 13.27 -7.67 -7.71
N VAL A 25 13.81 -6.68 -7.02
CA VAL A 25 13.87 -6.66 -5.55
C VAL A 25 12.95 -5.57 -5.02
N ALA A 26 12.21 -5.89 -3.97
CA ALA A 26 11.33 -4.97 -3.29
C ALA A 26 11.63 -4.94 -1.80
N HIS A 27 11.32 -3.83 -1.16
CA HIS A 27 11.31 -3.64 0.29
C HIS A 27 9.93 -3.15 0.73
N ILE A 28 9.32 -3.84 1.69
CA ILE A 28 8.09 -3.41 2.34
C ILE A 28 8.45 -2.26 3.28
N ALA A 29 8.24 -1.03 2.81
CA ALA A 29 8.65 0.17 3.54
C ALA A 29 7.72 0.48 4.72
N ASN A 30 6.42 0.18 4.56
CA ASN A 30 5.42 0.30 5.61
C ASN A 30 4.26 -0.67 5.30
N PRO A 31 4.12 -1.78 6.04
CA PRO A 31 3.04 -2.76 5.81
C PRO A 31 1.64 -2.17 5.98
N GLU A 32 1.43 -1.37 7.03
CA GLU A 32 0.12 -0.79 7.38
C GLU A 32 -0.39 0.16 6.29
N ARG A 33 0.49 1.02 5.76
CA ARG A 33 0.18 1.93 4.64
C ARG A 33 0.28 1.25 3.28
N GLY A 34 0.75 0.01 3.20
CA GLY A 34 1.01 -0.71 1.96
C GLY A 34 2.07 -0.06 1.07
N LEU A 35 3.06 0.62 1.65
CA LEU A 35 4.16 1.26 0.92
C LEU A 35 5.26 0.25 0.62
N ARG A 36 5.70 0.23 -0.65
CA ARG A 36 6.73 -0.71 -1.11
C ARG A 36 7.71 -0.03 -2.05
N PHE A 37 9.00 -0.10 -1.73
CA PHE A 37 10.05 0.37 -2.62
C PHE A 37 10.50 -0.77 -3.53
N ASP A 38 10.48 -0.57 -4.84
CA ASP A 38 10.89 -1.56 -5.83
C ASP A 38 12.14 -1.11 -6.57
N VAL A 39 13.01 -2.06 -6.91
CA VAL A 39 14.08 -1.93 -7.90
C VAL A 39 13.93 -3.05 -8.91
N SER A 40 13.43 -2.70 -10.09
CA SER A 40 13.32 -3.63 -11.22
C SER A 40 14.63 -3.68 -12.00
N ILE A 41 14.96 -4.87 -12.51
CA ILE A 41 16.18 -5.10 -13.28
C ILE A 41 15.82 -5.31 -14.74
N LEU A 42 16.32 -4.45 -15.63
CA LEU A 42 15.94 -4.44 -17.05
C LEU A 42 17.19 -4.61 -17.93
N PRO A 43 17.61 -5.85 -18.21
CA PRO A 43 18.68 -6.12 -19.16
C PRO A 43 18.17 -5.95 -20.60
N GLY A 44 19.08 -5.68 -21.54
CA GLY A 44 18.74 -5.68 -22.95
C GLY A 44 19.88 -5.24 -23.86
N HIS A 45 19.56 -5.07 -25.15
CA HIS A 45 20.48 -4.53 -26.14
C HIS A 45 20.56 -3.00 -26.04
N TYR A 46 21.80 -2.50 -26.03
CA TYR A 46 22.06 -1.08 -26.09
C TYR A 46 21.43 -0.46 -27.35
N ARG A 47 20.58 0.56 -27.18
CA ARG A 47 19.88 1.30 -28.26
C ARG A 47 19.02 0.45 -29.20
N ARG A 48 18.60 -0.75 -28.78
CA ARG A 48 17.72 -1.60 -29.60
C ARG A 48 16.52 -2.16 -28.84
N GLN A 49 16.73 -2.70 -27.64
CA GLN A 49 15.65 -3.32 -26.88
C GLN A 49 16.00 -3.38 -25.39
N MET A 50 15.03 -3.04 -24.55
CA MET A 50 15.09 -3.25 -23.10
C MET A 50 14.04 -4.30 -22.76
N LEU A 51 14.42 -5.34 -22.00
CA LEU A 51 13.46 -6.28 -21.45
C LEU A 51 12.85 -5.67 -20.19
N VAL A 52 11.54 -5.41 -20.24
CA VAL A 52 10.76 -4.95 -19.09
C VAL A 52 10.13 -6.19 -18.47
N PRO A 53 10.56 -6.63 -17.27
CA PRO A 53 10.11 -7.90 -16.70
C PRO A 53 8.73 -7.77 -16.06
N ASN A 54 7.71 -7.63 -16.90
CA ASN A 54 6.34 -7.49 -16.41
C ASN A 54 5.85 -8.81 -15.77
N GLU A 55 5.26 -8.73 -14.58
CA GLU A 55 4.70 -9.87 -13.82
C GLU A 55 3.27 -10.21 -14.25
N LYS A 56 2.60 -9.31 -14.96
CA LYS A 56 1.20 -9.46 -15.39
C LYS A 56 1.06 -10.23 -16.70
N TRP A 57 2.14 -10.41 -17.46
CA TRP A 57 2.17 -11.15 -18.72
C TRP A 57 3.56 -11.71 -19.03
N ALA A 58 3.65 -12.64 -19.98
CA ALA A 58 4.92 -13.23 -20.39
C ALA A 58 5.87 -12.16 -20.97
N SER A 59 7.03 -11.97 -20.33
CA SER A 59 7.96 -10.87 -20.59
C SER A 59 9.43 -11.31 -20.75
N ALA A 60 9.66 -12.56 -21.15
CA ALA A 60 11.00 -13.17 -21.31
C ALA A 60 11.86 -13.11 -20.04
N HIS A 61 11.21 -13.01 -18.88
CA HIS A 61 11.82 -13.17 -17.57
C HIS A 61 11.22 -14.45 -16.93
N HIS A 62 12.07 -15.21 -16.25
CA HIS A 62 11.69 -16.50 -15.68
C HIS A 62 12.29 -16.61 -14.29
N ALA A 63 11.46 -16.82 -13.25
CA ALA A 63 11.95 -17.23 -11.95
C ALA A 63 12.73 -18.54 -12.08
N TRP A 64 13.92 -18.58 -11.51
CA TRP A 64 14.86 -19.69 -11.72
C TRP A 64 15.02 -20.51 -10.44
N GLU A 65 15.42 -19.86 -9.36
CA GLU A 65 15.66 -20.49 -8.05
C GLU A 65 15.33 -19.51 -6.92
N ALA A 66 14.89 -20.01 -5.77
CA ALA A 66 14.69 -19.21 -4.56
C ALA A 66 14.95 -20.06 -3.31
N SER A 67 15.58 -19.47 -2.30
CA SER A 67 15.70 -20.04 -0.97
C SER A 67 14.38 -19.88 -0.19
N PRO A 68 14.09 -20.76 0.79
CA PRO A 68 12.83 -20.71 1.54
C PRO A 68 12.59 -19.41 2.31
N TYR A 69 13.64 -18.71 2.75
CA TYR A 69 13.53 -17.44 3.50
C TYR A 69 14.04 -16.23 2.71
N LEU A 70 14.11 -16.36 1.38
CA LEU A 70 14.44 -15.27 0.44
C LEU A 70 15.83 -14.63 0.65
N GLU A 71 16.75 -15.32 1.32
CA GLU A 71 18.17 -14.94 1.39
C GLU A 71 18.84 -14.95 0.01
N TYR A 72 18.31 -15.78 -0.90
CA TYR A 72 18.75 -15.86 -2.29
C TYR A 72 17.56 -16.13 -3.19
N TYR A 73 17.50 -15.43 -4.32
CA TYR A 73 16.63 -15.81 -5.43
C TYR A 73 17.17 -15.29 -6.75
N SER A 74 16.74 -15.89 -7.86
CA SER A 74 17.26 -15.58 -9.18
C SER A 74 16.23 -15.69 -10.27
N TYR A 75 16.50 -14.96 -11.35
CA TYR A 75 15.71 -14.90 -12.56
C TYR A 75 16.62 -15.05 -13.79
N ARG A 76 16.13 -15.73 -14.82
CA ARG A 76 16.72 -15.71 -16.15
C ARG A 76 15.95 -14.76 -17.07
N TYR A 77 16.67 -13.86 -17.72
CA TYR A 77 16.15 -12.96 -18.74
C TYR A 77 16.64 -13.40 -20.11
N GLU A 78 15.74 -13.92 -20.95
CA GLU A 78 16.06 -14.36 -22.31
C GLU A 78 16.07 -13.16 -23.27
N ILE A 79 17.26 -12.65 -23.61
CA ILE A 79 17.43 -11.53 -24.56
C ILE A 79 17.32 -12.04 -26.00
N GLU A 80 17.98 -13.16 -26.29
CA GLU A 80 17.76 -13.96 -27.49
C GLU A 80 17.45 -15.42 -27.12
N TRP A 81 16.37 -15.94 -27.72
CA TRP A 81 15.87 -17.31 -27.52
C TRP A 81 16.93 -18.41 -27.70
N LYS A 82 16.67 -19.58 -27.10
CA LYS A 82 17.54 -20.78 -27.12
C LYS A 82 18.90 -20.57 -26.47
N ASP A 83 18.92 -19.89 -25.32
CA ASP A 83 20.14 -19.63 -24.55
C ASP A 83 21.27 -18.97 -25.38
N LYS A 84 20.92 -18.26 -26.46
CA LYS A 84 21.89 -17.59 -27.33
C LYS A 84 22.46 -16.35 -26.65
N LEU A 85 21.60 -15.58 -26.01
CA LEU A 85 21.97 -14.39 -25.24
C LEU A 85 21.00 -14.24 -24.09
N TYR A 86 21.49 -14.27 -22.87
CA TYR A 86 20.66 -14.12 -21.68
C TYR A 86 21.40 -13.38 -20.57
N CYS A 87 20.63 -12.93 -19.59
CA CYS A 87 21.14 -12.36 -18.35
C CYS A 87 20.53 -13.12 -17.17
N ASP A 88 21.37 -13.79 -16.39
CA ASP A 88 20.95 -14.38 -15.12
C ASP A 88 21.14 -13.33 -14.03
N VAL A 89 20.04 -12.94 -13.40
CA VAL A 89 20.05 -11.97 -12.30
C VAL A 89 19.78 -12.70 -11.01
N SER A 90 20.68 -12.57 -10.05
CA SER A 90 20.45 -13.05 -8.69
C SER A 90 20.41 -11.90 -7.70
N VAL A 91 19.58 -12.06 -6.69
CA VAL A 91 19.49 -11.19 -5.52
C VAL A 91 19.92 -12.02 -4.32
N SER A 92 20.83 -11.48 -3.52
CA SER A 92 21.31 -12.12 -2.29
C SER A 92 21.26 -11.16 -1.12
N GLU A 93 21.01 -11.68 0.06
CA GLU A 93 21.16 -10.94 1.30
C GLU A 93 22.61 -10.46 1.48
N ALA A 94 22.76 -9.20 1.88
CA ALA A 94 24.05 -8.57 2.15
C ALA A 94 24.05 -7.84 3.51
N GLY A 95 23.21 -8.31 4.43
CA GLY A 95 22.88 -7.70 5.71
C GLY A 95 21.41 -7.33 5.82
N ASP A 96 20.97 -6.96 7.02
CA ASP A 96 19.55 -6.75 7.36
C ASP A 96 18.85 -5.76 6.42
N ASN A 97 19.55 -4.67 6.06
CA ASN A 97 19.01 -3.57 5.24
C ASN A 97 19.69 -3.46 3.87
N ALA A 98 20.31 -4.53 3.38
CA ALA A 98 21.06 -4.51 2.13
C ALA A 98 20.82 -5.76 1.29
N ARG A 99 20.70 -5.55 -0.02
CA ARG A 99 20.60 -6.62 -1.02
C ARG A 99 21.66 -6.41 -2.09
N LEU A 100 22.33 -7.50 -2.46
CA LEU A 100 23.27 -7.53 -3.56
C LEU A 100 22.56 -8.05 -4.81
N ILE A 101 22.55 -7.24 -5.86
CA ILE A 101 22.05 -7.65 -7.18
C ILE A 101 23.26 -8.00 -8.05
N ARG A 102 23.35 -9.24 -8.53
CA ARG A 102 24.34 -9.69 -9.52
C ARG A 102 23.62 -9.94 -10.84
N ALA A 103 24.12 -9.35 -11.91
CA ALA A 103 23.64 -9.60 -13.27
C ALA A 103 24.78 -10.22 -14.10
N GLU A 104 24.58 -11.45 -14.56
CA GLU A 104 25.54 -12.23 -15.34
C GLU A 104 25.05 -12.38 -16.78
N TYR A 105 25.71 -11.69 -17.71
CA TYR A 105 25.42 -11.81 -19.13
C TYR A 105 26.20 -12.95 -19.76
N VAL A 106 25.49 -13.82 -20.48
CA VAL A 106 26.08 -14.92 -21.24
C VAL A 106 25.79 -14.72 -22.72
N ASN A 107 26.84 -14.63 -23.53
CA ASN A 107 26.76 -14.51 -24.98
C ASN A 107 27.29 -15.78 -25.65
N ASN A 108 26.37 -16.62 -26.12
CA ASN A 108 26.64 -17.84 -26.90
C ASN A 108 26.45 -17.62 -28.41
N THR A 109 26.35 -16.36 -28.87
CA THR A 109 26.33 -16.06 -30.30
C THR A 109 27.74 -15.97 -30.87
N ASP A 110 27.84 -16.03 -32.21
CA ASP A 110 29.10 -15.83 -32.92
C ASP A 110 29.48 -14.34 -33.06
N GLU A 111 28.63 -13.42 -32.55
CA GLU A 111 28.77 -11.97 -32.74
C GLU A 111 29.03 -11.24 -31.41
N MET A 112 29.74 -10.12 -31.51
CA MET A 112 29.89 -9.21 -30.37
C MET A 112 28.57 -8.50 -30.08
N GLN A 113 28.09 -8.60 -28.84
CA GLN A 113 26.83 -8.01 -28.41
C GLN A 113 27.05 -6.72 -27.61
N ASN A 114 26.32 -5.66 -27.97
CA ASN A 114 26.29 -4.42 -27.20
C ASN A 114 25.07 -4.43 -26.26
N LEU A 115 25.33 -4.51 -24.96
CA LEU A 115 24.30 -4.73 -23.93
C LEU A 115 24.20 -3.57 -22.96
N MET A 116 23.09 -3.50 -22.25
CA MET A 116 22.78 -2.47 -21.27
C MET A 116 21.94 -3.06 -20.13
N LEU A 117 22.18 -2.56 -18.92
CA LEU A 117 21.45 -2.91 -17.71
C LEU A 117 20.83 -1.63 -17.13
N HIS A 118 19.53 -1.66 -16.86
CA HIS A 118 18.87 -0.61 -16.09
C HIS A 118 18.41 -1.14 -14.75
N LEU A 119 18.58 -0.32 -13.72
CA LEU A 119 17.95 -0.49 -12.42
C LEU A 119 16.87 0.60 -12.31
N ALA A 120 15.61 0.21 -12.34
CA ALA A 120 14.49 1.16 -12.24
C ALA A 120 13.94 1.12 -10.82
N ALA A 121 14.17 2.20 -10.07
CA ALA A 121 13.76 2.32 -8.69
C ALA A 121 12.51 3.21 -8.55
N ASN A 122 11.52 2.77 -7.77
CA ASN A 122 10.32 3.57 -7.47
C ASN A 122 9.69 3.21 -6.12
N LEU A 123 9.02 4.17 -5.49
CA LEU A 123 8.11 3.89 -4.38
C LEU A 123 6.71 3.60 -4.94
N ASN A 124 6.10 2.51 -4.48
CA ASN A 124 4.76 2.10 -4.84
C ASN A 124 3.82 2.32 -3.67
N PHE A 125 2.63 2.82 -4.01
CA PHE A 125 1.51 3.00 -3.10
C PHE A 125 0.54 1.81 -3.20
N PRO A 126 -0.30 1.57 -2.19
CA PRO A 126 -1.27 0.49 -2.24
C PRO A 126 -2.19 0.64 -3.45
N ALA A 127 -2.49 -0.48 -4.11
CA ALA A 127 -3.45 -0.55 -5.20
C ALA A 127 -4.81 -1.07 -4.70
N LEU A 128 -5.87 -0.72 -5.42
CA LEU A 128 -7.20 -1.27 -5.18
C LEU A 128 -7.20 -2.77 -5.50
N PRO A 129 -7.80 -3.65 -4.65
CA PRO A 129 -7.83 -5.07 -4.93
C PRO A 129 -8.51 -5.40 -6.27
N GLY A 130 -7.96 -6.38 -6.97
CA GLY A 130 -8.40 -6.74 -8.33
C GLY A 130 -8.06 -5.71 -9.41
N GLN A 131 -7.54 -4.53 -9.06
CA GLN A 131 -7.17 -3.47 -9.99
C GLN A 131 -5.75 -2.96 -9.71
N PRO A 132 -4.70 -3.75 -10.02
CA PRO A 132 -3.32 -3.47 -9.62
C PRO A 132 -2.68 -2.23 -10.31
N ASP A 133 -3.38 -1.58 -11.24
CA ASP A 133 -2.96 -0.32 -11.87
C ASP A 133 -3.74 0.91 -11.36
N VAL A 134 -4.70 0.69 -10.44
CA VAL A 134 -5.46 1.77 -9.81
C VAL A 134 -4.97 1.92 -8.38
N GLU A 135 -4.24 3.00 -8.12
CA GLU A 135 -3.80 3.32 -6.77
C GLU A 135 -4.99 3.64 -5.85
N LEU A 136 -4.89 3.22 -4.59
CA LEU A 136 -5.95 3.33 -3.61
C LEU A 136 -5.96 4.71 -2.95
N ASN A 137 -6.88 5.59 -3.35
CA ASN A 137 -7.14 6.88 -2.68
C ASN A 137 -7.48 6.68 -1.20
N MET A 138 -6.59 7.12 -0.32
CA MET A 138 -6.73 7.04 1.14
C MET A 138 -7.12 8.40 1.69
N ALA A 139 -7.75 8.39 2.86
CA ALA A 139 -8.01 9.60 3.63
C ALA A 139 -7.00 9.75 4.76
N LYS A 140 -6.75 11.00 5.16
CA LYS A 140 -6.03 11.37 6.38
C LYS A 140 -7.01 11.98 7.37
N VAL A 141 -6.95 11.53 8.61
CA VAL A 141 -7.72 12.13 9.72
C VAL A 141 -6.88 13.19 10.43
N SER A 142 -7.50 14.35 10.70
CA SER A 142 -6.99 15.39 11.57
C SER A 142 -7.88 15.48 12.81
N LEU A 143 -7.25 15.36 13.97
CA LEU A 143 -7.94 15.26 15.26
C LEU A 143 -7.73 16.50 16.12
N PRO A 144 -8.75 16.94 16.87
CA PRO A 144 -8.55 17.94 17.91
C PRO A 144 -7.69 17.39 19.06
N LYS A 145 -7.13 18.29 19.86
CA LYS A 145 -6.30 17.90 21.00
C LYS A 145 -7.06 17.03 21.99
N GLY A 146 -6.48 15.88 22.36
CA GLY A 146 -7.07 14.95 23.33
C GLY A 146 -8.12 13.99 22.73
N ALA A 147 -8.37 14.05 21.42
CA ALA A 147 -9.20 13.06 20.74
C ALA A 147 -8.40 11.82 20.35
N VAL A 148 -9.11 10.70 20.20
CA VAL A 148 -8.55 9.41 19.80
C VAL A 148 -9.25 8.91 18.55
N TRP A 149 -8.47 8.49 17.55
CA TRP A 149 -8.95 7.77 16.37
C TRP A 149 -8.92 6.27 16.65
N LEU A 150 -10.03 5.61 16.39
CA LEU A 150 -10.16 4.16 16.41
C LEU A 150 -10.40 3.73 14.97
N ASP A 151 -9.38 3.14 14.35
CA ASP A 151 -9.54 2.58 13.03
C ASP A 151 -10.53 1.40 13.10
N ALA A 152 -11.47 1.32 12.15
CA ALA A 152 -12.49 0.28 12.19
C ALA A 152 -11.90 -1.13 12.18
N ILE A 153 -10.76 -1.33 11.51
CA ILE A 153 -10.11 -2.65 11.41
C ILE A 153 -9.26 -3.02 12.65
N GLU A 154 -9.00 -2.07 13.56
CA GLU A 154 -8.30 -2.30 14.83
C GLU A 154 -9.27 -2.75 15.95
N TYR A 155 -10.26 -3.56 15.61
CA TYR A 155 -11.17 -4.14 16.59
C TYR A 155 -10.44 -5.20 17.43
N SER A 156 -10.82 -5.29 18.70
CA SER A 156 -10.42 -6.39 19.60
C SER A 156 -11.31 -7.63 19.46
N ASP A 157 -12.53 -7.45 18.96
CA ASP A 157 -13.43 -8.54 18.57
C ASP A 157 -14.34 -8.08 17.43
N LEU A 158 -14.51 -8.94 16.42
CA LEU A 158 -15.46 -8.78 15.33
C LEU A 158 -16.17 -10.11 15.07
N THR A 159 -17.48 -10.11 15.32
CA THR A 159 -18.34 -11.28 15.20
C THR A 159 -19.55 -10.95 14.35
N PHE A 160 -19.76 -11.72 13.29
CA PHE A 160 -20.99 -11.69 12.51
C PHE A 160 -22.03 -12.63 13.12
N ALA A 161 -23.28 -12.17 13.27
CA ALA A 161 -24.39 -12.98 13.76
C ALA A 161 -24.68 -14.17 12.83
N LYS A 162 -24.47 -13.99 11.53
CA LYS A 162 -24.56 -15.03 10.50
C LYS A 162 -23.23 -15.10 9.73
N PRO A 163 -22.23 -15.81 10.25
CA PRO A 163 -20.92 -15.86 9.61
C PRO A 163 -20.97 -16.63 8.29
N GLU A 164 -20.30 -16.11 7.27
CA GLU A 164 -20.06 -16.76 5.98
C GLU A 164 -18.69 -17.45 5.95
N MET A 165 -18.43 -18.26 4.92
CA MET A 165 -17.13 -18.94 4.77
C MET A 165 -15.96 -17.95 4.72
N LYS A 166 -16.15 -16.79 4.07
CA LYS A 166 -15.15 -15.73 3.95
C LYS A 166 -14.78 -15.10 5.31
N ASP A 167 -15.66 -15.18 6.30
CA ASP A 167 -15.45 -14.62 7.64
C ASP A 167 -14.67 -15.60 8.54
N ILE A 168 -14.62 -16.87 8.15
CA ILE A 168 -13.88 -17.94 8.84
C ILE A 168 -12.49 -18.09 8.23
N ASN A 169 -12.39 -18.01 6.90
CA ASN A 169 -11.14 -18.12 6.17
C ASN A 169 -11.00 -16.92 5.24
N THR A 170 -10.31 -15.88 5.70
CA THR A 170 -10.09 -14.66 4.94
C THR A 170 -9.13 -14.92 3.80
N GLU A 171 -9.42 -14.32 2.65
CA GLU A 171 -8.57 -14.37 1.46
C GLU A 171 -7.56 -13.22 1.47
N ASP A 172 -6.50 -13.36 0.68
CA ASP A 172 -5.49 -12.32 0.44
C ASP A 172 -4.80 -11.76 1.71
N GLY A 173 -4.80 -12.50 2.82
CA GLY A 173 -4.20 -12.05 4.09
C GLY A 173 -4.98 -10.91 4.77
N ARG A 174 -6.26 -10.72 4.44
CA ARG A 174 -7.10 -9.68 5.07
C ARG A 174 -7.54 -10.07 6.47
N LEU A 175 -7.82 -9.05 7.29
CA LEU A 175 -8.54 -9.21 8.55
C LEU A 175 -10.00 -9.58 8.28
N ARG A 176 -10.66 -10.18 9.28
CA ARG A 176 -12.08 -10.52 9.18
C ARG A 176 -12.88 -9.24 8.94
N GLY A 177 -13.82 -9.28 7.99
CA GLY A 177 -14.66 -8.13 7.68
C GLY A 177 -13.93 -6.96 7.02
N GLU A 178 -12.62 -7.06 6.78
CA GLU A 178 -11.86 -6.00 6.13
C GLU A 178 -12.25 -5.87 4.65
N VAL A 179 -12.51 -4.63 4.24
CA VAL A 179 -12.66 -4.23 2.84
C VAL A 179 -11.67 -3.13 2.52
N ARG A 180 -11.01 -3.22 1.36
CA ARG A 180 -10.15 -2.16 0.84
C ARG A 180 -10.95 -1.31 -0.14
N VAL A 181 -11.10 -0.03 0.16
CA VAL A 181 -11.93 0.90 -0.62
C VAL A 181 -11.30 2.29 -0.67
N HIS A 182 -11.76 3.14 -1.58
CA HIS A 182 -11.31 4.52 -1.64
C HIS A 182 -11.91 5.37 -0.52
N GLY A 183 -11.16 6.40 -0.11
CA GLY A 183 -11.62 7.47 0.78
C GLY A 183 -11.64 7.12 2.26
N VAL A 184 -11.05 5.98 2.66
CA VAL A 184 -10.93 5.53 4.05
C VAL A 184 -9.51 5.74 4.57
N VAL A 185 -9.37 5.91 5.88
CA VAL A 185 -8.07 6.04 6.54
C VAL A 185 -7.34 4.70 6.43
N GLY A 186 -6.04 4.73 6.11
CA GLY A 186 -5.25 3.50 5.89
C GLY A 186 -5.65 2.66 4.68
N GLY A 187 -6.72 3.03 3.95
CA GLY A 187 -7.23 2.29 2.79
C GLY A 187 -8.05 1.04 3.15
N SER A 188 -8.29 0.79 4.43
CA SER A 188 -9.05 -0.35 4.93
C SER A 188 -10.24 0.13 5.78
N ALA A 189 -11.29 -0.69 5.84
CA ALA A 189 -12.50 -0.42 6.59
C ALA A 189 -13.15 -1.74 6.99
N VAL A 190 -14.04 -1.73 7.98
CA VAL A 190 -14.92 -2.87 8.25
C VAL A 190 -16.14 -2.78 7.34
N GLY A 191 -16.41 -3.85 6.61
CA GLY A 191 -17.54 -3.94 5.69
C GLY A 191 -17.98 -5.38 5.50
N GLY A 192 -18.14 -5.81 4.25
CA GLY A 192 -18.44 -7.22 3.95
C GLY A 192 -19.83 -7.71 4.36
N GLY A 193 -20.72 -6.80 4.77
CA GLY A 193 -22.05 -7.10 5.30
C GLY A 193 -22.25 -6.68 6.76
N PHE A 194 -21.24 -6.11 7.43
CA PHE A 194 -21.34 -5.68 8.82
C PHE A 194 -22.52 -4.72 9.06
N GLY A 195 -23.35 -5.06 10.05
CA GLY A 195 -24.57 -4.33 10.40
C GLY A 195 -25.83 -4.82 9.69
N ALA A 196 -25.71 -5.75 8.73
CA ALA A 196 -26.86 -6.32 8.02
C ALA A 196 -27.69 -7.27 8.89
N HIS A 197 -27.13 -7.76 9.99
CA HIS A 197 -27.79 -8.73 10.86
C HIS A 197 -27.75 -8.27 12.31
N GLU A 198 -28.92 -8.30 12.95
CA GLU A 198 -29.02 -8.09 14.39
C GLU A 198 -28.09 -9.06 15.13
N GLY A 199 -27.26 -8.51 16.02
CA GLY A 199 -26.23 -9.24 16.75
C GLY A 199 -24.85 -9.26 16.11
N ASP A 200 -24.62 -8.59 14.98
CA ASP A 200 -23.25 -8.29 14.52
C ASP A 200 -22.55 -7.41 15.56
N ILE A 201 -21.32 -7.76 15.94
CA ILE A 201 -20.57 -7.13 17.04
C ILE A 201 -19.21 -6.67 16.54
N ALA A 202 -18.83 -5.44 16.89
CA ALA A 202 -17.46 -4.92 16.83
C ALA A 202 -17.08 -4.28 18.16
N THR A 203 -15.96 -4.68 18.76
CA THR A 203 -15.48 -4.14 20.04
C THR A 203 -14.12 -3.48 19.89
N TYR A 204 -14.02 -2.23 20.32
CA TYR A 204 -12.84 -1.40 20.28
C TYR A 204 -12.33 -1.12 21.69
N LYS A 205 -11.01 -1.17 21.87
CA LYS A 205 -10.32 -0.80 23.10
C LYS A 205 -9.41 0.38 22.82
N PHE A 206 -9.35 1.34 23.73
CA PHE A 206 -8.56 2.55 23.57
C PHE A 206 -8.23 3.17 24.91
N THR A 207 -7.25 4.07 24.92
CA THR A 207 -6.79 4.73 26.14
C THR A 207 -6.98 6.23 26.00
N LEU A 208 -7.54 6.86 27.03
CA LEU A 208 -7.67 8.32 27.15
C LEU A 208 -6.61 8.86 28.11
N ASP A 209 -5.80 9.81 27.67
CA ASP A 209 -4.80 10.46 28.54
C ASP A 209 -5.44 11.25 29.69
N SER A 210 -6.66 11.75 29.48
CA SER A 210 -7.43 12.53 30.45
C SER A 210 -8.91 12.25 30.31
N ALA A 211 -9.65 12.33 31.42
CA ALA A 211 -11.09 12.18 31.43
C ALA A 211 -11.75 13.28 30.58
N ILE A 212 -12.83 12.94 29.90
CA ILE A 212 -13.63 13.86 29.09
C ILE A 212 -15.00 13.97 29.75
N SER A 213 -15.37 15.17 30.20
CA SER A 213 -16.65 15.36 30.92
C SER A 213 -17.87 15.22 30.01
N GLU A 214 -17.75 15.65 28.75
CA GLU A 214 -18.81 15.59 27.74
C GLU A 214 -18.26 15.00 26.44
N ALA A 215 -18.05 13.69 26.42
CA ALA A 215 -17.52 12.97 25.28
C ALA A 215 -18.58 12.78 24.18
N THR A 216 -18.11 12.80 22.94
CA THR A 216 -18.89 12.54 21.72
C THR A 216 -18.14 11.54 20.85
N LEU A 217 -18.88 10.53 20.36
CA LEU A 217 -18.42 9.60 19.35
C LEU A 217 -18.75 10.17 17.97
N VAL A 218 -17.73 10.44 17.15
CA VAL A 218 -17.92 10.76 15.74
C VAL A 218 -17.69 9.48 14.94
N VAL A 219 -18.75 8.97 14.31
CA VAL A 219 -18.73 7.75 13.49
C VAL A 219 -18.54 8.14 12.03
N ARG A 220 -17.46 7.68 11.39
CA ARG A 220 -17.25 7.84 9.95
C ARG A 220 -17.64 6.57 9.22
N TYR A 221 -18.64 6.68 8.34
CA TYR A 221 -19.21 5.52 7.66
C TYR A 221 -19.80 5.87 6.29
N ALA A 222 -20.01 4.84 5.48
CA ALA A 222 -20.82 4.89 4.28
C ALA A 222 -21.88 3.78 4.32
N ALA A 223 -23.15 4.12 4.07
CA ALA A 223 -24.24 3.17 3.99
C ALA A 223 -25.00 3.36 2.66
N LYS A 224 -25.60 2.28 2.15
CA LYS A 224 -26.41 2.32 0.93
C LYS A 224 -27.70 1.54 1.12
N GLY A 225 -28.84 2.22 0.96
CA GLY A 225 -30.15 1.59 1.05
C GLY A 225 -30.77 1.74 2.44
N THR A 226 -30.68 0.69 3.27
CA THR A 226 -31.30 0.69 4.61
C THR A 226 -30.37 1.35 5.63
N ALA A 227 -30.93 2.18 6.52
CA ALA A 227 -30.18 2.77 7.62
C ALA A 227 -29.66 1.68 8.58
N SER A 228 -28.41 1.82 9.01
CA SER A 228 -27.79 0.92 9.98
C SER A 228 -28.08 1.40 11.39
N ARG A 229 -28.33 0.48 12.32
CA ARG A 229 -28.64 0.81 13.72
C ARG A 229 -27.83 -0.06 14.65
N PHE A 230 -27.32 0.55 15.71
CA PHE A 230 -26.48 -0.12 16.69
C PHE A 230 -26.87 0.32 18.10
N ASN A 231 -26.71 -0.58 19.06
CA ASN A 231 -26.54 -0.23 20.45
C ASN A 231 -25.04 -0.21 20.76
N LEU A 232 -24.58 0.90 21.30
CA LEU A 232 -23.27 1.05 21.89
C LEU A 232 -23.33 0.65 23.37
N SER A 233 -22.34 -0.11 23.82
CA SER A 233 -22.15 -0.52 25.22
C SER A 233 -20.66 -0.54 25.57
N GLY A 234 -20.34 -0.79 26.84
CA GLY A 234 -18.98 -0.70 27.38
C GLY A 234 -18.90 0.40 28.43
N ASP A 235 -17.88 1.25 28.36
CA ASP A 235 -17.71 2.40 29.26
C ASP A 235 -18.68 3.55 28.95
N ALA A 236 -19.35 3.51 27.80
CA ALA A 236 -20.48 4.36 27.46
C ALA A 236 -21.63 3.54 26.86
N SER A 237 -22.83 4.13 26.86
CA SER A 237 -24.02 3.51 26.28
C SER A 237 -24.83 4.50 25.47
N ALA A 238 -25.17 4.15 24.25
CA ALA A 238 -25.95 4.99 23.35
C ALA A 238 -26.68 4.16 22.29
N ALA A 239 -27.80 4.67 21.80
CA ALA A 239 -28.40 4.19 20.56
C ALA A 239 -27.82 4.98 19.39
N ILE A 240 -27.38 4.28 18.35
CA ILE A 240 -26.76 4.87 17.16
C ILE A 240 -27.66 4.57 15.96
N GLU A 241 -28.06 5.61 15.25
CA GLU A 241 -28.72 5.50 13.95
C GLU A 241 -27.82 6.14 12.89
N LEU A 242 -27.52 5.37 11.84
CA LEU A 242 -26.65 5.72 10.74
C LEU A 242 -27.48 5.71 9.44
N PRO A 243 -28.01 6.87 9.00
CA PRO A 243 -28.85 6.96 7.80
C PRO A 243 -28.15 6.53 6.50
N ASP A 244 -28.95 6.25 5.47
CA ASP A 244 -28.45 6.01 4.10
C ASP A 244 -27.66 7.22 3.58
N THR A 245 -26.40 6.97 3.20
CA THR A 245 -25.50 8.00 2.69
C THR A 245 -25.32 7.91 1.17
N LYS A 246 -26.10 7.02 0.52
CA LYS A 246 -25.96 6.68 -0.90
C LYS A 246 -24.55 6.20 -1.25
N GLY A 247 -23.89 5.53 -0.28
CA GLY A 247 -22.54 5.00 -0.41
C GLY A 247 -21.42 6.04 -0.33
N LYS A 248 -21.68 7.24 0.20
CA LYS A 248 -20.64 8.26 0.43
C LYS A 248 -20.25 8.30 1.90
N PHE A 249 -18.95 8.46 2.19
CA PHE A 249 -18.52 8.63 3.57
C PHE A 249 -19.05 9.94 4.16
N THR A 250 -19.64 9.85 5.35
CA THR A 250 -20.14 10.97 6.14
C THR A 250 -19.82 10.75 7.62
N LEU A 251 -20.08 11.77 8.43
CA LEU A 251 -19.95 11.74 9.88
C LEU A 251 -21.33 11.78 10.55
N VAL A 252 -21.48 11.03 11.63
CA VAL A 252 -22.58 11.16 12.61
C VAL A 252 -21.98 11.28 14.00
N SER A 253 -22.44 12.27 14.77
CA SER A 253 -22.00 12.51 16.14
C SER A 253 -23.01 11.96 17.13
N VAL A 254 -22.55 11.17 18.10
CA VAL A 254 -23.36 10.53 19.14
C VAL A 254 -22.82 10.95 20.51
N PRO A 255 -23.63 11.60 21.37
CA PRO A 255 -23.21 11.92 22.72
C PRO A 255 -22.93 10.65 23.53
N LEU A 256 -21.80 10.60 24.24
CA LEU A 256 -21.42 9.50 25.13
C LEU A 256 -21.55 9.86 26.62
N GLY A 257 -21.56 11.15 26.96
CA GLY A 257 -21.49 11.62 28.34
C GLY A 257 -20.05 11.62 28.86
N ALA A 258 -19.85 11.45 30.17
CA ALA A 258 -18.51 11.45 30.75
C ALA A 258 -17.76 10.12 30.48
N LEU A 259 -16.49 10.22 30.13
CA LEU A 259 -15.55 9.10 30.03
C LEU A 259 -14.33 9.34 30.93
N ASP A 260 -13.89 8.31 31.62
CA ASP A 260 -12.74 8.37 32.52
C ASP A 260 -11.41 8.27 31.76
N ALA A 261 -10.35 8.80 32.37
CA ALA A 261 -8.98 8.60 31.88
C ALA A 261 -8.57 7.13 32.03
N GLY A 262 -7.67 6.67 31.16
CA GLY A 262 -7.17 5.30 31.14
C GLY A 262 -7.85 4.44 30.08
N ASP A 263 -7.85 3.13 30.30
CA ASP A 263 -8.35 2.15 29.35
C ASP A 263 -9.87 2.15 29.32
N ASN A 264 -10.42 2.22 28.12
CA ASN A 264 -11.84 2.27 27.81
C ASN A 264 -12.17 1.24 26.71
N THR A 265 -13.42 0.80 26.68
CA THR A 265 -13.97 -0.15 25.73
C THR A 265 -15.31 0.34 25.19
N LEU A 266 -15.49 0.23 23.87
CA LEU A 266 -16.74 0.49 23.18
C LEU A 266 -17.11 -0.71 22.31
N THR A 267 -18.32 -1.24 22.51
CA THR A 267 -18.87 -2.34 21.73
C THR A 267 -20.10 -1.86 20.95
N LEU A 268 -20.01 -1.93 19.63
CA LEU A 268 -21.13 -1.75 18.71
C LEU A 268 -21.82 -3.10 18.52
N CYS A 269 -23.12 -3.17 18.79
CA CYS A 269 -23.96 -4.33 18.51
C CYS A 269 -25.09 -3.92 17.56
N ALA A 270 -25.15 -4.51 16.37
CA ALA A 270 -26.15 -4.21 15.36
C ALA A 270 -27.56 -4.58 15.86
N THR A 271 -28.51 -3.69 15.65
CA THR A 271 -29.94 -3.87 16.02
C THR A 271 -30.88 -3.73 14.82
N GLY A 272 -30.34 -3.43 13.63
CA GLY A 272 -31.09 -3.27 12.39
C GLY A 272 -30.62 -4.23 11.30
N GLU A 273 -31.12 -4.00 10.09
CA GLU A 273 -30.82 -4.81 8.89
C GLU A 273 -29.96 -4.05 7.87
N GLY A 274 -29.42 -2.88 8.23
CA GLY A 274 -28.66 -2.02 7.33
C GLY A 274 -27.16 -2.32 7.37
N ALA A 275 -26.60 -2.83 6.27
CA ALA A 275 -25.15 -2.97 6.12
C ALA A 275 -24.47 -1.60 5.93
N LEU A 276 -23.25 -1.45 6.44
CA LEU A 276 -22.40 -0.30 6.16
C LEU A 276 -20.95 -0.68 5.88
N THR A 277 -20.19 0.29 5.38
CA THR A 277 -18.74 0.34 5.44
C THR A 277 -18.35 1.32 6.54
N LEU A 278 -17.77 0.81 7.62
CA LEU A 278 -17.28 1.57 8.77
C LEU A 278 -15.80 1.87 8.55
N ASP A 279 -15.45 3.16 8.46
CA ASP A 279 -14.06 3.60 8.34
C ASP A 279 -13.40 3.70 9.71
N GLY A 280 -14.10 4.28 10.68
CA GLY A 280 -13.65 4.31 12.06
C GLY A 280 -14.44 5.25 12.93
N LEU A 281 -13.94 5.43 14.14
CA LEU A 281 -14.59 6.17 15.20
C LEU A 281 -13.62 7.21 15.77
N VAL A 282 -14.12 8.39 16.12
CA VAL A 282 -13.36 9.38 16.91
C VAL A 282 -14.06 9.58 18.24
N VAL A 283 -13.32 9.43 19.33
CA VAL A 283 -13.76 9.84 20.67
C VAL A 283 -13.12 11.19 20.98
N CYS A 284 -13.94 12.21 21.22
CA CYS A 284 -13.48 13.57 21.47
C CYS A 284 -14.43 14.33 22.41
N ASP A 285 -13.98 15.50 22.89
CA ASP A 285 -14.87 16.43 23.58
C ASP A 285 -15.95 16.96 22.63
N SER A 286 -17.21 17.03 23.09
CA SER A 286 -18.35 17.52 22.32
C SER A 286 -18.10 18.87 21.65
N GLN A 287 -17.39 19.79 22.33
CA GLN A 287 -17.10 21.12 21.81
C GLN A 287 -16.08 21.09 20.67
N ALA A 288 -15.24 20.07 20.62
CA ALA A 288 -14.20 19.90 19.61
C ALA A 288 -14.61 18.98 18.45
N SER A 289 -15.79 18.34 18.52
CA SER A 289 -16.27 17.39 17.50
C SER A 289 -16.29 17.97 16.07
N SER A 290 -16.54 19.28 15.92
CA SER A 290 -16.53 19.97 14.62
C SER A 290 -15.13 20.18 14.02
N GLU A 291 -14.07 19.98 14.81
CA GLU A 291 -12.67 20.07 14.37
C GLU A 291 -12.14 18.74 13.79
N VAL A 292 -12.93 17.66 13.86
CA VAL A 292 -12.59 16.37 13.25
C VAL A 292 -12.74 16.49 11.73
N VAL A 293 -11.62 16.41 11.01
CA VAL A 293 -11.58 16.57 9.55
C VAL A 293 -10.96 15.34 8.88
N PHE A 294 -11.55 14.93 7.76
CA PHE A 294 -11.00 13.89 6.89
C PHE A 294 -10.72 14.48 5.52
N GLU A 295 -9.47 14.38 5.08
CA GLU A 295 -9.00 14.94 3.81
C GLU A 295 -8.38 13.83 2.96
N ASP A 296 -8.31 14.03 1.64
CA ASP A 296 -7.59 13.10 0.78
C ASP A 296 -6.09 13.13 1.11
N GLU A 297 -5.48 11.96 1.26
CA GLU A 297 -4.05 11.85 1.49
C GLU A 297 -3.27 12.20 0.22
N VAL A 298 -2.34 13.16 0.36
CA VAL A 298 -1.43 13.56 -0.73
C VAL A 298 -0.26 12.59 -0.77
N ARG A 299 0.06 12.09 -1.98
CA ARG A 299 1.19 11.19 -2.24
C ARG A 299 2.31 11.90 -2.98
N HIS A 300 3.53 11.54 -2.65
CA HIS A 300 4.77 12.11 -3.18
C HIS A 300 5.58 11.03 -3.90
N HIS A 301 5.18 10.71 -5.13
CA HIS A 301 5.86 9.70 -5.97
C HIS A 301 7.30 10.08 -6.37
N LYS A 302 7.64 11.37 -6.33
CA LYS A 302 8.95 11.85 -6.75
C LYS A 302 9.92 11.91 -5.56
N PRO A 303 11.03 11.15 -5.56
CA PRO A 303 12.05 11.31 -4.54
C PRO A 303 12.90 12.57 -4.78
N SER A 304 13.49 13.08 -3.71
CA SER A 304 14.72 13.86 -3.81
C SER A 304 15.88 12.91 -4.10
N ILE A 305 16.66 13.19 -5.15
CA ILE A 305 17.79 12.35 -5.57
C ILE A 305 19.10 13.06 -5.18
N GLU A 306 19.90 12.41 -4.34
CA GLU A 306 21.22 12.87 -3.93
C GLU A 306 22.30 11.97 -4.57
N GLN A 307 23.12 12.55 -5.44
CA GLN A 307 24.28 11.86 -6.01
C GLN A 307 25.44 11.91 -5.01
N VAL A 308 25.84 10.75 -4.47
CA VAL A 308 26.89 10.67 -3.43
C VAL A 308 28.25 10.22 -3.97
N ALA A 309 28.27 9.55 -5.11
CA ALA A 309 29.46 9.20 -5.90
C ALA A 309 29.07 9.00 -7.37
N ASP A 310 30.01 8.91 -8.30
CA ASP A 310 29.70 8.69 -9.73
C ASP A 310 28.84 7.43 -9.98
N ASN A 311 28.98 6.44 -9.10
CA ASN A 311 28.32 5.14 -9.18
C ASN A 311 27.33 4.88 -8.03
N ALA A 312 26.83 5.93 -7.37
CA ALA A 312 25.87 5.79 -6.28
C ALA A 312 24.93 6.99 -6.08
N VAL A 313 23.66 6.70 -5.77
CA VAL A 313 22.65 7.69 -5.40
C VAL A 313 21.92 7.30 -4.12
N ILE A 314 21.35 8.30 -3.44
CA ILE A 314 20.38 8.13 -2.36
C ILE A 314 19.05 8.72 -2.81
N LEU A 315 17.98 7.94 -2.68
CA LEU A 315 16.60 8.33 -2.95
C LEU A 315 15.88 8.61 -1.63
N LYS A 316 15.32 9.81 -1.50
CA LYS A 316 14.59 10.25 -0.30
C LYS A 316 13.14 10.54 -0.69
N TYR A 317 12.23 9.69 -0.27
CA TYR A 317 10.79 9.87 -0.46
C TYR A 317 10.19 10.53 0.77
N GLU A 318 9.29 11.49 0.59
CA GLU A 318 8.62 12.18 1.70
C GLU A 318 7.72 11.23 2.50
N ASP A 319 7.09 10.27 1.82
CA ASP A 319 6.14 9.35 2.44
C ASP A 319 6.79 8.12 3.11
N SER A 320 8.12 7.99 3.08
CA SER A 320 8.83 6.82 3.60
C SER A 320 9.82 7.20 4.71
N ASP A 321 9.84 6.41 5.78
CA ASP A 321 10.82 6.54 6.87
C ASP A 321 12.24 6.10 6.46
N TYR A 322 12.38 5.48 5.28
CA TYR A 322 13.63 4.95 4.75
C TYR A 322 14.22 5.85 3.66
N TYR A 323 15.55 5.94 3.66
CA TYR A 323 16.32 6.42 2.53
C TYR A 323 16.95 5.23 1.80
N TYR A 324 16.80 5.19 0.48
CA TYR A 324 17.27 4.07 -0.32
C TYR A 324 18.53 4.45 -1.08
N ALA A 325 19.64 3.78 -0.75
CA ALA A 325 20.88 3.93 -1.50
C ALA A 325 20.96 2.87 -2.61
N LEU A 326 21.28 3.30 -3.84
CA LEU A 326 21.64 2.41 -4.93
C LEU A 326 23.09 2.67 -5.30
N ALA A 327 23.92 1.63 -5.26
CA ALA A 327 25.29 1.66 -5.72
C ALA A 327 25.50 0.57 -6.78
N TRP A 328 26.27 0.88 -7.82
CA TRP A 328 26.55 -0.03 -8.92
C TRP A 328 28.04 -0.08 -9.26
N ARG A 329 28.45 -1.09 -10.02
CA ARG A 329 29.85 -1.31 -10.42
C ARG A 329 30.00 -1.29 -11.93
N HIS A 330 29.94 -0.10 -12.51
CA HIS A 330 30.27 0.14 -13.91
C HIS A 330 30.67 1.61 -14.09
N GLU A 331 31.71 1.88 -14.87
CA GLU A 331 32.23 3.24 -15.05
C GLU A 331 31.32 4.09 -15.95
N ASN A 332 30.66 3.46 -16.93
CA ASN A 332 29.76 4.15 -17.84
C ASN A 332 28.32 4.00 -17.36
N SER A 333 27.84 5.01 -16.64
CA SER A 333 26.49 5.05 -16.08
C SER A 333 25.96 6.48 -16.00
N TRP A 334 24.65 6.63 -15.99
CA TRP A 334 23.98 7.90 -15.74
C TRP A 334 22.61 7.65 -15.13
N VAL A 335 22.14 8.62 -14.37
CA VAL A 335 20.84 8.58 -13.71
C VAL A 335 19.79 9.23 -14.61
N ARG A 336 18.58 8.67 -14.60
CA ARG A 336 17.45 9.18 -15.38
C ARG A 336 16.20 9.20 -14.53
N GLU A 337 15.41 10.25 -14.67
CA GLU A 337 14.05 10.33 -14.13
C GLU A 337 13.05 9.94 -15.22
N VAL A 338 12.24 8.91 -14.97
CA VAL A 338 11.21 8.44 -15.91
C VAL A 338 9.83 8.71 -15.30
N PHE A 339 9.13 9.70 -15.83
CA PHE A 339 7.78 10.06 -15.39
C PHE A 339 6.77 9.23 -16.17
N SER A 340 6.49 8.02 -15.71
CA SER A 340 5.53 7.13 -16.35
C SER A 340 4.86 6.20 -15.34
N ASN A 341 3.62 5.83 -15.63
CA ASN A 341 2.91 4.77 -14.92
C ASN A 341 3.06 3.40 -15.62
N GLU A 342 3.75 3.32 -16.76
CA GLU A 342 3.85 2.13 -17.60
C GLU A 342 5.19 2.10 -18.37
N LEU A 343 6.12 1.26 -17.94
CA LEU A 343 7.47 1.17 -18.49
C LEU A 343 7.54 0.40 -19.81
N ASP A 344 6.65 -0.57 -20.07
CA ASP A 344 6.71 -1.41 -21.27
C ASP A 344 6.62 -0.57 -22.55
N SER A 345 5.63 0.30 -22.64
CA SER A 345 5.43 1.21 -23.77
C SER A 345 6.42 2.36 -23.73
N THR A 346 6.63 2.97 -22.56
CA THR A 346 7.50 4.14 -22.41
C THR A 346 8.92 3.83 -22.85
N LEU A 347 9.54 2.80 -22.27
CA LEU A 347 10.94 2.49 -22.54
C LEU A 347 11.14 2.04 -23.99
N ARG A 348 10.17 1.32 -24.59
CA ARG A 348 10.19 0.96 -26.02
C ARG A 348 10.23 2.18 -26.94
N LEU A 349 9.46 3.24 -26.63
CA LEU A 349 9.44 4.48 -27.41
C LEU A 349 10.74 5.29 -27.27
N TYR A 350 11.41 5.19 -26.12
CA TYR A 350 12.63 5.94 -25.84
C TYR A 350 13.93 5.14 -26.01
N VAL A 351 13.88 3.93 -26.58
CA VAL A 351 15.08 3.12 -26.88
C VAL A 351 16.18 3.92 -27.61
N PRO A 352 15.89 4.72 -28.66
CA PRO A 352 16.93 5.51 -29.33
C PRO A 352 17.45 6.67 -28.47
N ASN A 353 16.64 7.13 -27.51
CA ASN A 353 16.96 8.23 -26.61
C ASN A 353 17.48 7.70 -25.28
N ASN A 354 18.77 7.40 -25.27
CA ASN A 354 19.46 6.95 -24.07
C ASN A 354 20.19 8.08 -23.31
N TYR A 355 20.26 9.29 -23.88
CA TYR A 355 21.03 10.42 -23.31
C TYR A 355 20.17 11.39 -22.49
N ALA A 356 18.84 11.40 -22.65
CA ALA A 356 17.98 12.27 -21.87
C ALA A 356 17.98 11.86 -20.39
N SER A 357 18.32 12.81 -19.51
CA SER A 357 18.24 12.67 -18.06
C SER A 357 16.81 12.65 -17.53
N VAL A 358 15.85 13.15 -18.31
CA VAL A 358 14.42 13.13 -17.97
C VAL A 358 13.62 12.60 -19.14
N LEU A 359 12.78 11.60 -18.89
CA LEU A 359 11.82 11.04 -19.83
C LEU A 359 10.40 11.34 -19.36
N VAL A 360 9.62 11.98 -20.23
CA VAL A 360 8.20 12.25 -20.03
C VAL A 360 7.46 11.77 -21.28
N PRO A 361 6.67 10.68 -21.21
CA PRO A 361 5.79 10.26 -22.30
C PRO A 361 4.87 11.42 -22.70
N TYR A 362 4.55 11.51 -24.00
CA TYR A 362 3.68 12.55 -24.54
C TYR A 362 2.29 12.64 -23.87
N ASN A 363 1.85 11.58 -23.18
CA ASN A 363 0.54 11.50 -22.51
C ASN A 363 0.64 11.53 -20.98
N TYR A 364 1.76 11.93 -20.39
CA TYR A 364 1.90 12.00 -18.93
C TYR A 364 1.32 13.32 -18.39
N GLU A 365 0.11 13.25 -17.83
CA GLU A 365 -0.67 14.43 -17.38
C GLU A 365 -0.20 15.04 -16.04
N ALA A 366 0.77 14.45 -15.34
CA ALA A 366 1.06 14.80 -13.94
C ALA A 366 2.23 15.79 -13.70
N LEU A 367 2.68 16.56 -14.71
CA LEU A 367 3.60 17.67 -14.42
C LEU A 367 2.82 18.91 -13.97
N PRO A 368 2.99 19.42 -12.74
CA PRO A 368 2.61 20.79 -12.46
C PRO A 368 3.48 21.69 -13.34
N MET A 369 2.89 22.29 -14.37
CA MET A 369 3.56 23.29 -15.18
C MET A 369 4.06 24.40 -14.24
N LYS A 370 5.38 24.48 -14.03
CA LYS A 370 5.99 25.72 -13.56
C LYS A 370 5.69 26.78 -14.61
N ARG A 371 4.71 27.65 -14.33
CA ARG A 371 4.56 28.91 -15.04
C ARG A 371 5.89 29.64 -14.90
N ARG A 372 6.67 29.69 -15.98
CA ARG A 372 7.78 30.64 -16.11
C ARG A 372 7.18 32.02 -15.88
N LYS A 373 7.53 32.66 -14.77
CA LYS A 373 7.33 34.10 -14.61
C LYS A 373 8.22 34.77 -15.66
N SER A 374 7.60 35.40 -16.65
CA SER A 374 8.20 36.49 -17.44
C SER A 374 8.21 37.76 -16.62
#